data_AF-A0A9E2RTU5-F1
#
_entry.id   AF-A0A9E2RTU5-F1
#
_cell.length_a   1.000
_cell.length_b   1.000
_cell.length_c   1.000
_cell.angle_alpha   90.00
_cell.angle_beta   90.00
_cell.angle_gamma   90.00
#
_symmetry.space_group_name_H-M   'P 1'
#
loop_
_entity.id
_entity.type
_entity.pdbx_description
1 polymer ?
#
loop_
_entity_poly.entity_id
_entity_poly.type
_entity_poly.pdbx_seq_one_letter_code
_entity_poly.pdbx_strand_id
1 'polypeptide(L)' 'MSMANVEHIFGAPLQKLPAVPEPGTKLHPPITRWIYPTYVVYFEYNYVVHTVLKAHPFKNVDPNNP' A
#
# COMPACT_ATOMS: atom_id res chain seq x y z
N MET A 1 -4.39 8.51 10.59
CA MET A 1 -5.21 7.33 10.97
C MET A 1 -4.27 6.21 11.43
N SER A 2 -4.58 5.48 12.50
CA SER A 2 -3.71 4.39 13.01
C SER A 2 -3.95 3.07 12.27
N MET A 3 -3.00 2.13 12.30
CA MET A 3 -3.19 0.77 11.78
C MET A 3 -4.43 0.09 12.37
N ALA A 4 -4.66 0.21 13.68
CA ALA A 4 -5.83 -0.35 14.35
C ALA A 4 -7.14 0.25 13.84
N ASN A 5 -7.19 1.57 13.61
CA ASN A 5 -8.36 2.21 13.00
C ASN A 5 -8.57 1.76 11.55
N VAL A 6 -7.51 1.61 10.77
CA VAL A 6 -7.61 1.12 9.39
C VAL A 6 -8.20 -0.29 9.38
N GLU A 7 -7.69 -1.19 10.22
CA GLU A 7 -8.19 -2.56 10.31
C GLU A 7 -9.64 -2.62 10.82
N HIS A 8 -10.01 -1.77 11.78
CA HIS A 8 -11.38 -1.70 12.30
C HIS A 8 -12.39 -1.16 11.26
N ILE A 9 -12.00 -0.15 10.47
CA ILE A 9 -12.92 0.52 9.52
C ILE A 9 -12.97 -0.21 8.17
N PHE A 10 -11.83 -0.68 7.66
CA PHE A 10 -11.69 -1.26 6.33
C PHE A 10 -11.49 -2.77 6.32
N GLY A 11 -11.42 -3.40 7.50
CA GLY A 11 -11.18 -4.82 7.65
C GLY A 11 -9.70 -5.21 7.52
N ALA A 12 -9.46 -6.52 7.65
CA ALA A 12 -8.12 -7.08 7.52
C ALA A 12 -7.59 -6.93 6.07
N PRO A 13 -6.33 -6.53 5.88
CA PRO A 13 -5.71 -6.50 4.55
C PRO A 13 -5.49 -7.92 4.03
N LEU A 14 -5.38 -8.05 2.70
CA LEU A 14 -5.00 -9.30 2.03
C LEU A 14 -3.56 -9.72 2.39
N GLN A 15 -2.68 -8.73 2.55
CA GLN A 15 -1.28 -8.97 2.91
C GLN A 15 -0.72 -7.82 3.74
N LYS A 16 -0.06 -8.15 4.85
CA LYS A 16 0.76 -7.22 5.64
C LYS A 16 2.21 -7.49 5.27
N LEU A 17 2.83 -6.59 4.50
CA LEU A 17 4.25 -6.71 4.16
C LEU A 17 5.08 -6.01 5.22
N PRO A 18 6.20 -6.62 5.66
CA PRO A 18 7.04 -6.04 6.69
C PRO A 18 7.59 -4.70 6.24
N ALA A 19 7.98 -3.87 7.20
CA ALA A 19 8.71 -2.66 6.91
C ALA A 19 9.96 -2.99 6.08
N VAL A 20 10.19 -2.23 5.01
CA VAL A 20 11.46 -2.24 4.29
C VAL A 20 12.28 -1.08 4.85
N PRO A 21 13.20 -1.33 5.80
CA PRO A 21 14.18 -0.31 6.13
C PRO A 21 15.13 -0.15 4.94
N GLU A 22 15.42 1.08 4.51
CA GLU A 22 16.72 1.30 3.90
C GLU A 22 17.79 1.04 4.98
N PRO A 23 18.84 0.25 4.71
CA PRO A 23 19.82 -0.07 5.74
C PRO A 23 20.50 1.19 6.29
N GLY A 24 20.26 1.52 7.56
CA GLY A 24 21.19 2.31 8.36
C GLY A 24 20.97 3.82 8.51
N THR A 25 19.89 4.43 8.01
CA THR A 25 19.67 5.88 8.19
C THR A 25 18.48 6.18 9.12
N LYS A 26 18.77 6.77 10.29
CA LYS A 26 17.79 7.36 11.23
C LYS A 26 16.80 8.34 10.55
N LEU A 27 17.17 8.84 9.37
CA LEU A 27 16.41 9.79 8.57
C LEU A 27 15.28 9.13 7.75
N HIS A 28 15.28 7.80 7.58
CA HIS A 28 14.34 7.09 6.70
C HIS A 28 13.54 6.09 7.56
N PRO A 29 12.41 6.52 8.15
CA PRO A 29 11.63 5.68 9.05
C PRO A 29 11.09 4.44 8.31
N PRO A 30 10.90 3.32 9.01
CA PRO A 30 10.44 2.08 8.41
C PRO A 30 9.03 2.25 7.80
N ILE A 31 8.91 2.05 6.48
CA ILE A 31 7.62 2.08 5.79
C ILE A 31 7.04 0.67 5.71
N THR A 32 5.95 0.46 6.45
CA THR A 32 5.13 -0.75 6.39
C THR A 32 4.05 -0.58 5.31
N ARG A 33 3.71 -1.64 4.59
CA ARG A 33 2.69 -1.59 3.54
C ARG A 33 1.65 -2.69 3.70
N TRP A 34 0.38 -2.31 3.68
CA TRP A 34 -0.76 -3.25 3.70
C TRP A 34 -1.48 -3.22 2.37
N ILE A 35 -1.70 -4.40 1.81
CA ILE A 35 -2.34 -4.58 0.51
C ILE A 35 -3.81 -4.93 0.73
N TYR A 36 -4.69 -4.14 0.15
CA TYR A 36 -6.12 -4.39 0.03
C TYR A 36 -6.47 -4.80 -1.41
N PRO A 37 -7.71 -5.26 -1.69
CA PRO A 37 -8.10 -5.69 -3.03
C PRO A 37 -7.81 -4.64 -4.10
N THR A 38 -8.21 -3.38 -3.87
CA THR A 38 -8.16 -2.30 -4.87
C THR A 38 -7.16 -1.19 -4.54
N TYR A 39 -6.51 -1.22 -3.39
CA TYR A 39 -5.56 -0.19 -2.96
C TYR A 39 -4.46 -0.74 -2.05
N VAL A 40 -3.44 0.07 -1.81
CA VAL A 40 -2.34 -0.21 -0.89
C VAL A 40 -2.21 0.96 0.07
N VAL A 41 -2.10 0.66 1.36
CA VAL A 41 -1.92 1.66 2.42
C VAL A 41 -0.48 1.58 2.92
N TYR A 42 0.19 2.72 2.96
CA TYR A 42 1.55 2.86 3.48
C TYR A 42 1.50 3.51 4.85
N PHE A 43 2.27 2.95 5.77
CA PHE A 43 2.37 3.39 7.14
C PHE A 43 3.81 3.73 7.48
N GLU A 44 3.98 4.84 8.18
CA GLU A 44 5.20 5.13 8.93
C GLU A 44 4.91 4.82 10.40
N TYR A 45 5.71 3.92 10.98
CA TYR A 45 5.39 3.30 12.27
C TYR A 45 3.98 2.71 12.28
N ASN A 46 3.04 3.36 12.98
CA ASN A 46 1.66 2.90 13.17
C ASN A 46 0.63 3.80 12.48
N TYR A 47 1.07 4.81 11.72
CA TYR A 47 0.19 5.83 11.14
C TYR A 47 0.23 5.80 9.62
N VAL A 48 -0.94 5.96 8.99
CA VAL A 48 -1.06 6.09 7.54
C VAL A 48 -0.34 7.35 7.08
N VAL A 49 0.54 7.20 6.10
CA VAL A 49 1.22 8.32 5.41
C VAL A 49 0.76 8.47 3.97
N HIS A 50 0.38 7.39 3.29
CA HIS A 50 -0.04 7.45 1.90
C HIS A 50 -0.95 6.27 1.52
N THR A 51 -1.84 6.47 0.54
CA THR A 51 -2.71 5.42 -0.01
C THR A 51 -2.67 5.48 -1.53
N VAL A 52 -2.37 4.35 -2.17
CA VAL A 52 -2.31 4.23 -3.64
C VAL A 52 -3.42 3.32 -4.12
N LEU A 53 -4.23 3.79 -5.07
CA LEU A 53 -5.17 2.94 -5.78
C LEU A 53 -4.39 2.03 -6.74
N LYS A 54 -4.70 0.74 -6.75
CA LYS A 54 -4.17 -0.16 -7.76
C LYS A 54 -4.76 0.27 -9.11
N ALA A 55 -3.87 0.62 -10.04
CA ALA A 55 -4.31 0.85 -11.40
C ALA A 55 -4.99 -0.42 -11.93
N HIS A 56 -6.15 -0.25 -12.55
CA HIS A 56 -6.66 -1.30 -13.42
C HIS A 56 -5.63 -1.47 -14.54
N PRO A 57 -5.31 -2.70 -14.96
CA PRO A 57 -4.43 -2.89 -16.10
C PRO A 57 -5.02 -2.10 -17.27
N PHE A 58 -4.26 -1.12 -17.78
CA PHE A 58 -4.61 -0.45 -19.03
C PHE A 58 -4.61 -1.52 -20.12
N LYS A 59 -5.81 -1.91 -20.56
CA LYS A 59 -5.95 -2.81 -21.69
C LYS A 59 -5.65 -1.99 -22.93
N ASN A 60 -4.44 -2.12 -23.47
CA ASN A 60 -4.12 -1.58 -24.79
C ASN A 60 -4.95 -2.37 -25.82
N VAL A 61 -6.16 -1.90 -26.11
CA VAL A 61 -6.94 -2.37 -27.26
C VAL A 61 -6.41 -1.57 -28.45
N ASP A 62 -5.46 -2.14 -29.18
CA ASP A 62 -5.06 -1.60 -30.48
C ASP A 62 -6.21 -1.83 -31.48
N PRO A 63 -6.84 -0.78 -32.03
CA PRO A 63 -7.93 -0.93 -33.00
C PRO A 63 -7.45 -1.41 -34.39
N ASN A 64 -6.14 -1.57 -34.63
CA ASN A 64 -5.58 -1.91 -35.94
C ASN A 64 -4.87 -3.27 -36.01
N ASN A 65 -4.98 -4.13 -34.98
CA ASN A 65 -4.44 -5.48 -35.03
C ASN A 65 -5.56 -6.53 -34.82
N PRO A 66 -6.23 -6.99 -35.91
CA PRO A 66 -7.26 -8.02 -35.85
C PRO A 66 -6.72 -9.40 -35.43
#